data_AF-A0A7S3E2D4-F1
#
_entry.id   AF-A0A7S3E2D4-F1
#
_cell.length_a   1.000
_cell.length_b   1.000
_cell.length_c   1.000
_cell.angle_alpha   90.00
_cell.angle_beta   90.00
_cell.angle_gamma   90.00
#
_symmetry.space_group_name_H-M   'P 1'
#
loop_
_entity.id
_entity.type
_entity.pdbx_description
1 polymer ?
#
loop_
_entity_poly.entity_id
_entity_poly.type
_entity_poly.pdbx_seq_one_letter_code
_entity_poly.pdbx_strand_id
1 'polypeptide(L)'
;NAEFFQQVFEIGRRHKILNPEKMRTEYGKLLYMLMDSQSPDVQNLLEFKCVRPLNTVHSLLFEAGAGDLLKDSLIATATEEIKAGKRKRYEVQNDIRRKERARDMLAKKYANRSISKDEILNCLYSIGDNNSYLLYNRDPIDKMIDLLQKHFDPTEYEAQEFSLAIVGGVNGARLSHSHNRQYTFVLQSLTLWREISHDMYKLWYLAERDILSETNRYTLADTGQGLNRIQRA
;
A
#
# COMPACT_ATOMS: atom_id res chain seq x y z
N ASN A 1 26.89 -15.79 6.07
CA ASN A 1 26.75 -14.32 6.09
C ASN A 1 25.71 -13.80 5.12
N ALA A 2 25.73 -14.20 3.84
CA ALA A 2 24.78 -13.73 2.83
C ALA A 2 23.30 -13.83 3.25
N GLU A 3 22.85 -15.00 3.69
CA GLU A 3 21.45 -15.24 4.09
C GLU A 3 20.99 -14.31 5.21
N PHE A 4 21.82 -14.12 6.24
CA PHE A 4 21.55 -13.21 7.35
C PHE A 4 21.34 -11.78 6.88
N PHE A 5 22.27 -11.23 6.08
CA PHE A 5 22.17 -9.86 5.58
C PHE A 5 20.97 -9.67 4.65
N GLN A 6 20.76 -10.59 3.72
CA GLN A 6 19.59 -10.58 2.84
C GLN A 6 18.28 -10.60 3.63
N GLN A 7 18.21 -11.42 4.69
CA GLN A 7 17.05 -11.49 5.56
C GLN A 7 16.83 -10.17 6.32
N VAL A 8 17.86 -9.59 6.91
CA VAL A 8 17.76 -8.30 7.61
C VAL A 8 17.30 -7.19 6.67
N PHE A 9 17.88 -7.08 5.48
CA PHE A 9 17.49 -6.06 4.50
C PHE A 9 16.08 -6.26 3.98
N GLU A 10 15.68 -7.49 3.67
CA GLU A 10 14.31 -7.79 3.24
C GLU A 10 13.28 -7.50 4.32
N ILE A 11 13.55 -7.86 5.59
CA ILE A 11 12.67 -7.52 6.72
C ILE A 11 12.54 -6.00 6.86
N GLY A 12 13.64 -5.25 6.79
CA GLY A 12 13.62 -3.79 6.85
C GLY A 12 12.78 -3.16 5.74
N ARG A 13 12.92 -3.68 4.51
CA ARG A 13 12.14 -3.25 3.35
C ARG A 13 10.65 -3.53 3.50
N ARG A 14 10.29 -4.75 3.88
CA ARG A 14 8.89 -5.15 4.10
C ARG A 14 8.26 -4.39 5.27
N HIS A 15 9.02 -4.16 6.35
CA HIS A 15 8.56 -3.35 7.48
C HIS A 15 8.23 -1.92 7.06
N LYS A 16 9.12 -1.29 6.27
CA LYS A 16 8.89 0.06 5.76
C LYS A 16 7.67 0.14 4.84
N ILE A 17 7.47 -0.82 3.94
CA ILE A 17 6.30 -0.87 3.06
C ILE A 17 5.00 -0.86 3.89
N LEU A 18 4.94 -1.66 4.94
CA LEU A 18 3.78 -1.73 5.83
C LEU A 18 3.64 -0.50 6.74
N ASN A 19 4.72 0.23 6.99
CA ASN A 19 4.76 1.39 7.91
C ASN A 19 5.41 2.61 7.22
N PRO A 20 4.74 3.25 6.24
CA PRO A 20 5.30 4.35 5.46
C PRO A 20 5.85 5.51 6.29
N GLU A 21 5.29 5.75 7.47
CA GLU A 21 5.64 6.84 8.38
C GLU A 21 6.97 6.62 9.13
N LYS A 22 7.46 5.38 9.23
CA LYS A 22 8.69 4.99 9.95
C LYS A 22 9.92 5.07 9.04
N MET A 23 11.13 5.10 9.59
CA MET A 23 12.39 5.11 8.83
C MET A 23 12.46 6.19 7.72
N ARG A 24 12.00 7.42 8.01
CA ARG A 24 11.85 8.48 6.99
C ARG A 24 13.16 8.80 6.28
N THR A 25 14.27 8.83 7.02
CA THR A 25 15.59 9.20 6.48
C THR A 25 16.46 7.97 6.22
N GLU A 26 16.37 6.97 7.10
CA GLU A 26 17.22 5.79 7.13
C GLU A 26 16.94 4.86 5.95
N TYR A 27 15.66 4.75 5.55
CA TYR A 27 15.27 3.87 4.46
C TYR A 27 15.80 4.34 3.10
N GLY A 28 15.84 5.65 2.85
CA GLY A 28 16.45 6.19 1.63
C GLY A 28 17.94 5.85 1.55
N LYS A 29 18.67 5.94 2.67
CA LYS A 29 20.08 5.53 2.75
C LYS A 29 20.25 4.03 2.53
N LEU A 30 19.35 3.21 3.10
CA LEU A 30 19.32 1.77 2.87
C LEU A 30 19.11 1.47 1.39
N LEU A 31 18.12 2.09 0.73
CA LEU A 31 17.90 1.88 -0.69
C LEU A 31 19.09 2.28 -1.54
N TYR A 32 19.74 3.43 -1.28
CA TYR A 32 20.94 3.81 -2.00
C TYR A 32 22.07 2.79 -1.83
N MET A 33 22.30 2.31 -0.61
CA MET A 33 23.29 1.25 -0.38
C MET A 33 22.92 -0.03 -1.15
N LEU A 34 21.64 -0.42 -1.15
CA LEU A 34 21.19 -1.61 -1.87
C LEU A 34 21.28 -1.43 -3.39
N MET A 35 20.97 -0.25 -3.93
CA MET A 35 21.15 0.08 -5.35
C MET A 35 22.61 -0.06 -5.75
N ASP A 36 23.53 0.52 -4.97
CA ASP A 36 24.96 0.47 -5.25
C ASP A 36 25.48 -0.99 -5.15
N SER A 37 24.92 -1.79 -4.23
CA SER A 37 25.23 -3.23 -4.07
C SER A 37 24.76 -4.11 -5.24
N GLN A 38 23.94 -3.60 -6.16
CA GLN A 38 23.55 -4.32 -7.38
C GLN A 38 24.62 -4.27 -8.47
N SER A 39 25.71 -3.50 -8.30
CA SER A 39 26.81 -3.50 -9.27
C SER A 39 27.59 -4.82 -9.20
N PRO A 40 27.93 -5.46 -10.35
CA PRO A 40 28.78 -6.64 -10.39
C PRO A 40 30.11 -6.47 -9.65
N ASP A 41 30.73 -5.30 -9.75
CA ASP A 41 32.01 -5.03 -9.06
C ASP A 41 31.86 -5.09 -7.53
N VAL A 42 30.74 -4.56 -7.01
CA VAL A 42 30.43 -4.59 -5.58
C VAL A 42 30.02 -5.99 -5.14
N GLN A 43 29.23 -6.71 -5.94
CA GLN A 43 28.87 -8.10 -5.64
C GLN A 43 30.10 -9.02 -5.63
N ASN A 44 31.06 -8.81 -6.54
CA ASN A 44 32.32 -9.53 -6.58
C ASN A 44 33.17 -9.24 -5.34
N LEU A 45 33.23 -7.97 -4.91
CA LEU A 45 33.97 -7.57 -3.70
C LEU A 45 33.34 -8.13 -2.42
N LEU A 46 32.01 -8.12 -2.35
CA LEU A 46 31.26 -8.62 -1.19
C LEU A 46 31.18 -10.15 -1.16
N GLU A 47 31.36 -10.82 -2.31
CA GLU A 47 31.18 -12.27 -2.52
C GLU A 47 29.74 -12.76 -2.27
N PHE A 48 28.76 -11.84 -2.15
CA PHE A 48 27.33 -12.18 -2.05
C PHE A 48 26.42 -11.04 -2.53
N LYS A 49 25.16 -11.39 -2.80
CA LYS A 49 24.11 -10.41 -3.13
C LYS A 49 23.43 -9.89 -1.87
N CYS A 50 23.30 -8.57 -1.70
CA CYS A 50 22.58 -7.98 -0.57
C CYS A 50 21.06 -8.06 -0.71
N VAL A 51 20.55 -8.08 -1.94
CA VAL A 51 19.12 -7.98 -2.22
C VAL A 51 18.54 -9.35 -2.54
N ARG A 52 17.43 -9.69 -1.86
CA ARG A 52 16.52 -10.79 -2.24
C ARG A 52 15.11 -10.25 -2.51
N PRO A 53 14.25 -10.98 -3.23
CA PRO A 53 12.85 -10.65 -3.38
C PRO A 53 12.14 -10.55 -2.02
N LEU A 54 11.16 -9.65 -1.92
CA LEU A 54 10.32 -9.55 -0.71
C LEU A 54 9.49 -10.81 -0.54
N ASN A 55 9.38 -11.27 0.70
CA ASN A 55 8.49 -12.38 1.01
C ASN A 55 7.05 -11.86 1.12
N THR A 56 6.19 -12.34 0.22
CA THR A 56 4.76 -11.97 0.15
C THR A 56 3.88 -13.12 0.60
N VAL A 57 2.65 -12.82 1.00
CA VAL A 57 1.65 -13.87 1.29
C VAL A 57 1.46 -14.80 0.09
N HIS A 58 1.47 -14.24 -1.13
CA HIS A 58 1.35 -15.04 -2.36
C HIS A 58 2.54 -15.99 -2.55
N SER A 59 3.79 -15.51 -2.45
CA SER A 59 4.98 -16.36 -2.61
C SER A 59 5.02 -17.47 -1.58
N LEU A 60 4.78 -17.14 -0.30
CA LEU A 60 4.78 -18.11 0.79
C LEU A 60 3.72 -19.21 0.60
N LEU A 61 2.47 -18.83 0.28
CA LEU A 61 1.40 -19.81 0.07
C LEU A 61 1.62 -20.68 -1.17
N PHE A 62 2.13 -20.10 -2.25
CA PHE A 62 2.38 -20.84 -3.48
C PHE A 62 3.53 -21.84 -3.33
N GLU A 63 4.65 -21.42 -2.73
CA GLU A 63 5.80 -22.30 -2.43
C GLU A 63 5.41 -23.45 -1.50
N ALA A 64 4.50 -23.21 -0.55
CA ALA A 64 3.99 -24.24 0.36
C ALA A 64 2.83 -25.08 -0.22
N GLY A 65 2.41 -24.86 -1.47
CA GLY A 65 1.29 -25.59 -2.10
C GLY A 65 -0.09 -25.29 -1.50
N ALA A 66 -0.24 -24.16 -0.81
CA ALA A 66 -1.48 -23.68 -0.19
C ALA A 66 -2.12 -22.49 -0.93
N GLY A 67 -1.74 -22.26 -2.20
CA GLY A 67 -2.21 -21.12 -3.00
C GLY A 67 -3.74 -21.06 -3.20
N ASP A 68 -4.43 -22.20 -3.18
CA ASP A 68 -5.90 -22.25 -3.31
C ASP A 68 -6.63 -21.62 -2.11
N LEU A 69 -5.95 -21.40 -0.99
CA LEU A 69 -6.46 -20.60 0.11
C LEU A 69 -6.96 -19.24 -0.41
N LEU A 70 -6.21 -18.59 -1.31
CA LEU A 70 -6.52 -17.26 -1.87
C LEU A 70 -7.83 -17.21 -2.67
N LYS A 71 -8.37 -18.36 -3.08
CA LYS A 71 -9.63 -18.48 -3.83
C LYS A 71 -10.80 -18.93 -2.96
N ASP A 72 -10.55 -19.26 -1.69
CA ASP A 72 -11.58 -19.76 -0.80
C ASP A 72 -12.60 -18.65 -0.46
N SER A 73 -13.89 -18.99 -0.52
CA SER A 73 -14.99 -18.07 -0.19
C SER A 73 -14.89 -17.46 1.20
N LEU A 74 -14.23 -18.14 2.15
CA LEU A 74 -14.10 -17.66 3.53
C LEU A 74 -13.02 -16.59 3.70
N ILE A 75 -12.18 -16.31 2.69
CA ILE A 75 -11.14 -15.28 2.81
C ILE A 75 -11.72 -13.90 3.06
N ALA A 76 -12.79 -13.56 2.35
CA ALA A 76 -13.44 -12.26 2.52
C ALA A 76 -13.85 -12.08 3.99
N THR A 77 -14.50 -13.10 4.57
CA THR A 77 -14.91 -13.09 5.98
C THR A 77 -13.74 -13.16 6.96
N ALA A 78 -12.66 -13.88 6.63
CA ALA A 78 -11.49 -14.01 7.50
C ALA A 78 -10.64 -12.73 7.57
N THR A 79 -10.70 -11.89 6.53
CA THR A 79 -9.86 -10.70 6.37
C THR A 79 -10.66 -9.39 6.45
N GLU A 80 -11.99 -9.43 6.44
CA GLU A 80 -12.84 -8.23 6.54
C GLU A 80 -12.57 -7.41 7.80
N GLU A 81 -12.65 -6.09 7.69
CA GLU A 81 -12.55 -5.20 8.83
C GLU A 81 -13.87 -5.07 9.60
N ILE A 82 -13.78 -5.09 10.93
CA ILE A 82 -14.96 -5.05 11.79
C ILE A 82 -15.29 -3.60 12.13
N LYS A 83 -16.24 -3.03 11.38
CA LYS A 83 -16.70 -1.64 11.58
C LYS A 83 -17.68 -1.59 12.76
N ALA A 84 -17.24 -1.06 13.91
CA ALA A 84 -18.07 -0.94 15.11
C ALA A 84 -19.15 0.15 15.00
N GLY A 85 -18.81 1.33 14.49
CA GLY A 85 -19.76 2.42 14.20
C GLY A 85 -20.80 2.68 15.31
N LYS A 86 -22.08 2.81 14.92
CA LYS A 86 -23.23 2.93 15.85
C LYS A 86 -23.89 1.57 16.17
N ARG A 87 -23.23 0.44 15.87
CA ARG A 87 -23.83 -0.89 15.97
C ARG A 87 -23.90 -1.36 17.42
N LYS A 88 -24.84 -2.27 17.69
CA LYS A 88 -24.99 -2.87 19.02
C LYS A 88 -23.81 -3.81 19.30
N ARG A 89 -23.35 -3.84 20.56
CA ARG A 89 -22.20 -4.69 20.98
C ARG A 89 -22.37 -6.16 20.58
N TYR A 90 -23.58 -6.72 20.63
CA TYR A 90 -23.80 -8.13 20.28
C TYR A 90 -23.56 -8.43 18.80
N GLU A 91 -23.85 -7.47 17.91
CA GLU A 91 -23.65 -7.63 16.45
C GLU A 91 -22.16 -7.64 16.13
N VAL A 92 -21.41 -6.71 16.73
CA VAL A 92 -19.95 -6.65 16.63
C VAL A 92 -19.34 -7.95 17.15
N GLN A 93 -19.81 -8.46 18.30
CA GLN A 93 -19.33 -9.72 18.85
C GLN A 93 -19.67 -10.94 17.99
N ASN A 94 -20.78 -10.89 17.22
CA ASN A 94 -21.12 -11.96 16.29
C ASN A 94 -20.19 -11.95 15.07
N ASP A 95 -19.88 -10.77 14.54
CA ASP A 95 -18.94 -10.61 13.42
C ASP A 95 -17.52 -11.04 13.82
N ILE A 96 -17.05 -10.67 15.02
CA ILE A 96 -15.77 -11.15 15.57
C ILE A 96 -15.75 -12.68 15.60
N ARG A 97 -16.80 -13.30 16.15
CA ARG A 97 -16.89 -14.78 16.21
C ARG A 97 -16.92 -15.42 14.83
N ARG A 98 -17.59 -14.80 13.85
CA ARG A 98 -17.64 -15.28 12.47
C ARG A 98 -16.26 -15.22 11.81
N LYS A 99 -15.55 -14.10 11.97
CA LYS A 99 -14.19 -13.88 11.44
C LYS A 99 -13.20 -14.88 12.02
N GLU A 100 -13.20 -15.06 13.34
CA GLU A 100 -12.31 -16.03 14.01
C GLU A 100 -12.60 -17.48 13.59
N ARG A 101 -13.88 -17.86 13.47
CA ARG A 101 -14.25 -19.19 12.94
C ARG A 101 -13.78 -19.39 11.50
N ALA A 102 -13.91 -18.37 10.64
CA ALA A 102 -13.45 -18.45 9.26
C ALA A 102 -11.92 -18.65 9.20
N ARG A 103 -11.16 -17.91 10.03
CA ARG A 103 -9.70 -18.07 10.16
C ARG A 103 -9.31 -19.46 10.60
N ASP A 104 -9.94 -19.98 11.65
CA ASP A 104 -9.69 -21.34 12.16
C ASP A 104 -9.99 -22.42 11.12
N MET A 105 -11.09 -22.27 10.38
CA MET A 105 -11.46 -23.20 9.30
C MET A 105 -10.43 -23.20 8.18
N LEU A 106 -10.02 -22.02 7.72
CA LEU A 106 -9.01 -21.88 6.67
C LEU A 106 -7.65 -22.44 7.13
N ALA A 107 -7.20 -22.08 8.32
CA ALA A 107 -5.94 -22.58 8.88
C ALA A 107 -5.94 -24.11 8.99
N LYS A 108 -7.05 -24.72 9.46
CA LYS A 108 -7.15 -26.19 9.53
C LYS A 108 -7.21 -26.86 8.16
N LYS A 109 -7.90 -26.26 7.19
CA LYS A 109 -8.12 -26.83 5.86
C LYS A 109 -6.86 -26.81 4.99
N TYR A 110 -6.09 -25.73 5.05
CA TYR A 110 -4.95 -25.51 4.17
C TYR A 110 -3.59 -25.79 4.81
N ALA A 111 -3.54 -26.05 6.13
CA ALA A 111 -2.30 -26.48 6.79
C ALA A 111 -1.85 -27.84 6.23
N ASN A 112 -0.55 -27.94 5.97
CA ASN A 112 0.05 -29.14 5.41
C ASN A 112 1.45 -29.35 6.00
N ARG A 113 2.27 -30.24 5.42
CA ARG A 113 3.62 -30.52 5.92
C ARG A 113 4.60 -29.36 5.74
N SER A 114 4.35 -28.49 4.77
CA SER A 114 5.19 -27.36 4.38
C SER A 114 4.77 -26.03 5.00
N ILE A 115 3.51 -25.91 5.47
CA ILE A 115 3.00 -24.70 6.13
C ILE A 115 2.13 -25.04 7.33
N SER A 116 2.46 -24.45 8.46
CA SER A 116 1.74 -24.59 9.72
C SER A 116 0.45 -23.78 9.75
N LYS A 117 -0.43 -24.12 10.71
CA LYS A 117 -1.64 -23.34 10.97
C LYS A 117 -1.32 -21.89 11.34
N ASP A 118 -0.28 -21.68 12.14
CA ASP A 118 0.13 -20.36 12.62
C ASP A 118 0.66 -19.49 11.47
N GLU A 119 1.39 -20.08 10.52
CA GLU A 119 1.82 -19.36 9.31
C GLU A 119 0.65 -18.96 8.41
N ILE A 120 -0.35 -19.82 8.26
CA ILE A 120 -1.59 -19.46 7.55
C ILE A 120 -2.32 -18.32 8.27
N LEU A 121 -2.43 -18.39 9.60
CA LEU A 121 -3.03 -17.32 10.38
C LEU A 121 -2.25 -16.00 10.19
N ASN A 122 -0.92 -16.04 10.22
CA ASN A 122 -0.06 -14.88 9.93
C ASN A 122 -0.29 -14.32 8.52
N CYS A 123 -0.51 -15.17 7.51
CA CYS A 123 -0.90 -14.73 6.17
C CYS A 123 -2.25 -13.99 6.20
N LEU A 124 -3.25 -14.54 6.89
CA LEU A 124 -4.58 -13.92 7.01
C LEU A 124 -4.53 -12.61 7.80
N TYR A 125 -3.68 -12.50 8.82
CA TYR A 125 -3.42 -11.25 9.52
C TYR A 125 -2.79 -10.22 8.60
N SER A 126 -1.77 -10.59 7.82
CA SER A 126 -1.13 -9.67 6.87
C SER A 126 -2.08 -9.17 5.77
N ILE A 127 -3.01 -10.01 5.28
CA ILE A 127 -4.07 -9.55 4.37
C ILE A 127 -5.04 -8.62 5.10
N GLY A 128 -5.38 -8.93 6.35
CA GLY A 128 -6.19 -8.08 7.22
C GLY A 128 -5.57 -6.69 7.43
N ASP A 129 -4.26 -6.61 7.66
CA ASP A 129 -3.55 -5.34 7.82
C ASP A 129 -3.68 -4.45 6.57
N ASN A 130 -3.66 -5.03 5.36
CA ASN A 130 -3.95 -4.30 4.13
C ASN A 130 -5.41 -3.77 4.10
N ASN A 131 -6.38 -4.56 4.54
CA ASN A 131 -7.77 -4.09 4.62
C ASN A 131 -7.95 -2.97 5.67
N SER A 132 -7.27 -3.07 6.80
CA SER A 132 -7.15 -2.01 7.81
C SER A 132 -6.55 -0.73 7.21
N TYR A 133 -5.48 -0.85 6.43
CA TYR A 133 -4.87 0.28 5.74
C TYR A 133 -5.85 0.96 4.77
N LEU A 134 -6.57 0.19 3.95
CA LEU A 134 -7.57 0.71 3.03
C LEU A 134 -8.72 1.41 3.76
N LEU A 135 -9.19 0.84 4.88
CA LEU A 135 -10.22 1.46 5.70
C LEU A 135 -9.79 2.83 6.27
N TYR A 136 -8.53 2.97 6.64
CA TYR A 136 -8.04 4.22 7.23
C TYR A 136 -7.66 5.29 6.18
N ASN A 137 -7.18 4.87 5.01
CA ASN A 137 -6.62 5.80 4.01
C ASN A 137 -7.52 6.02 2.79
N ARG A 138 -8.20 4.98 2.30
CA ARG A 138 -9.05 5.04 1.09
C ARG A 138 -10.50 5.38 1.44
N ASP A 139 -11.12 4.67 2.38
CA ASP A 139 -12.55 4.84 2.70
C ASP A 139 -12.93 6.29 3.10
N PRO A 140 -12.08 7.10 3.77
CA PRO A 140 -12.38 8.52 3.99
C PRO A 140 -12.47 9.32 2.70
N ILE A 141 -11.66 9.00 1.69
CA ILE A 141 -11.68 9.64 0.37
C ILE A 141 -12.97 9.25 -0.36
N ASP A 142 -13.33 7.95 -0.35
CA ASP A 142 -14.61 7.48 -0.90
C ASP A 142 -15.78 8.26 -0.26
N LYS A 143 -15.77 8.45 1.06
CA LYS A 143 -16.79 9.25 1.76
C LYS A 143 -16.80 10.72 1.33
N MET A 144 -15.65 11.33 1.07
CA MET A 144 -15.59 12.71 0.58
C MET A 144 -16.14 12.84 -0.85
N ILE A 145 -15.89 11.85 -1.70
CA ILE A 145 -16.49 11.76 -3.04
C ILE A 145 -18.01 11.64 -2.93
N ASP A 146 -18.52 10.74 -2.07
CA ASP A 146 -19.95 10.58 -1.84
C ASP A 146 -20.61 11.87 -1.38
N LEU A 147 -19.98 12.60 -0.43
CA LEU A 147 -20.49 13.88 0.05
C LEU A 147 -20.50 14.94 -1.05
N LEU A 148 -19.43 15.03 -1.85
CA LEU A 148 -19.36 15.97 -2.97
C LEU A 148 -20.48 15.70 -3.99
N GLN A 149 -20.65 14.45 -4.40
CA GLN A 149 -21.64 14.06 -5.40
C GLN A 149 -23.09 14.17 -4.89
N LYS A 150 -23.30 13.94 -3.58
CA LYS A 150 -24.64 14.02 -2.98
C LYS A 150 -25.11 15.46 -2.77
N HIS A 151 -24.19 16.36 -2.44
CA HIS A 151 -24.54 17.70 -1.97
C HIS A 151 -24.27 18.82 -2.98
N PHE A 152 -23.57 18.55 -4.09
CA PHE A 152 -23.26 19.55 -5.11
C PHE A 152 -23.56 19.03 -6.51
N ASP A 153 -24.25 19.85 -7.30
CA ASP A 153 -24.38 19.65 -8.74
C ASP A 153 -23.13 20.23 -9.45
N PRO A 154 -22.62 19.62 -10.55
CA PRO A 154 -21.43 20.13 -11.24
C PRO A 154 -21.65 21.45 -12.01
N THR A 155 -22.90 21.78 -12.32
CA THR A 155 -23.26 22.88 -13.22
C THR A 155 -24.09 23.96 -12.54
N GLU A 156 -24.94 23.58 -11.60
CA GLU A 156 -25.88 24.46 -10.92
C GLU A 156 -25.63 24.54 -9.42
N TYR A 157 -26.06 25.64 -8.80
CA TYR A 157 -26.05 25.81 -7.37
C TYR A 157 -27.25 26.64 -6.94
N GLU A 158 -27.88 26.27 -5.82
CA GLU A 158 -29.14 26.88 -5.37
C GLU A 158 -28.98 28.36 -4.96
N ALA A 159 -27.84 28.69 -4.35
CA ALA A 159 -27.50 30.05 -3.94
C ALA A 159 -26.00 30.30 -4.05
N GLN A 160 -25.61 31.57 -4.18
CA GLN A 160 -24.21 31.98 -4.40
C GLN A 160 -23.25 31.48 -3.30
N GLU A 161 -23.75 31.34 -2.06
CA GLU A 161 -23.01 30.81 -0.92
C GLU A 161 -22.69 29.31 -1.01
N PHE A 162 -23.42 28.56 -1.83
CA PHE A 162 -23.14 27.15 -2.13
C PHE A 162 -22.25 26.97 -3.37
N SER A 163 -21.84 28.08 -4.02
CA SER A 163 -20.91 28.03 -5.14
C SER A 163 -19.52 27.61 -4.66
N LEU A 164 -19.02 26.51 -5.23
CA LEU A 164 -17.63 26.07 -5.08
C LEU A 164 -16.59 26.97 -5.79
N ALA A 165 -16.97 28.08 -6.42
CA ALA A 165 -16.01 28.92 -7.14
C ALA A 165 -14.93 29.49 -6.21
N ILE A 166 -13.68 29.53 -6.69
CA ILE A 166 -12.56 30.15 -5.98
C ILE A 166 -11.94 31.24 -6.84
N VAL A 167 -11.44 32.30 -6.19
CA VAL A 167 -10.81 33.44 -6.87
C VAL A 167 -9.43 33.67 -6.27
N GLY A 168 -8.41 33.73 -7.11
CA GLY A 168 -7.03 33.99 -6.71
C GLY A 168 -6.91 35.28 -5.89
N GLY A 169 -6.23 35.21 -4.75
CA GLY A 169 -6.05 36.31 -3.81
C GLY A 169 -7.15 36.44 -2.77
N VAL A 170 -8.29 35.75 -2.91
CA VAL A 170 -9.38 35.74 -1.92
C VAL A 170 -9.20 34.55 -0.98
N ASN A 171 -9.27 34.77 0.34
CA ASN A 171 -9.13 33.74 1.37
C ASN A 171 -7.89 32.83 1.21
N GLY A 172 -6.81 33.36 0.64
CA GLY A 172 -5.56 32.61 0.43
C GLY A 172 -5.57 31.66 -0.77
N ALA A 173 -6.61 31.68 -1.60
CA ALA A 173 -6.64 30.90 -2.84
C ALA A 173 -5.56 31.40 -3.81
N ARG A 174 -4.79 30.47 -4.38
CA ARG A 174 -3.80 30.76 -5.43
C ARG A 174 -4.33 30.53 -6.84
N LEU A 175 -5.51 29.91 -6.95
CA LEU A 175 -6.15 29.53 -8.19
C LEU A 175 -7.47 30.28 -8.34
N SER A 176 -7.87 30.53 -9.58
CA SER A 176 -9.18 31.07 -9.94
C SER A 176 -9.95 30.04 -10.76
N HIS A 177 -11.00 29.46 -10.19
CA HIS A 177 -11.86 28.46 -10.84
C HIS A 177 -13.32 28.87 -10.73
N SER A 178 -14.08 28.67 -11.83
CA SER A 178 -15.54 28.65 -11.77
C SER A 178 -16.03 27.47 -10.93
N HIS A 179 -17.31 27.50 -10.53
CA HIS A 179 -17.95 26.41 -9.80
C HIS A 179 -17.70 25.04 -10.44
N ASN A 180 -18.06 24.92 -11.73
CA ASN A 180 -17.89 23.69 -12.51
C ASN A 180 -16.43 23.22 -12.57
N ARG A 181 -15.49 24.16 -12.78
CA ARG A 181 -14.07 23.83 -12.83
C ARG A 181 -13.55 23.37 -11.47
N GLN A 182 -13.98 24.01 -10.38
CA GLN A 182 -13.58 23.60 -9.03
C GLN A 182 -14.17 22.24 -8.67
N TYR A 183 -15.46 22.00 -8.94
CA TYR A 183 -16.10 20.71 -8.73
C TYR A 183 -15.30 19.59 -9.43
N THR A 184 -15.03 19.78 -10.73
CA THR A 184 -14.30 18.81 -11.55
C THR A 184 -12.88 18.59 -11.02
N PHE A 185 -12.18 19.66 -10.69
CA PHE A 185 -10.82 19.59 -10.12
C PHE A 185 -10.78 18.80 -8.80
N VAL A 186 -11.73 19.06 -7.90
CA VAL A 186 -11.82 18.36 -6.60
C VAL A 186 -12.16 16.89 -6.82
N LEU A 187 -13.15 16.57 -7.65
CA LEU A 187 -13.54 15.19 -7.93
C LEU A 187 -12.39 14.39 -8.57
N GLN A 188 -11.70 14.96 -9.56
CA GLN A 188 -10.54 14.32 -10.19
C GLN A 188 -9.40 14.11 -9.19
N SER A 189 -9.12 15.10 -8.34
CA SER A 189 -8.08 15.00 -7.32
C SER A 189 -8.42 13.92 -6.29
N LEU A 190 -9.66 13.89 -5.78
CA LEU A 190 -10.12 12.85 -4.85
C LEU A 190 -10.05 11.46 -5.49
N THR A 191 -10.48 11.32 -6.75
CA THR A 191 -10.42 10.04 -7.47
C THR A 191 -8.98 9.56 -7.63
N LEU A 192 -8.06 10.45 -8.01
CA LEU A 192 -6.63 10.13 -8.10
C LEU A 192 -6.08 9.64 -6.76
N TRP A 193 -6.34 10.38 -5.67
CA TRP A 193 -5.86 10.00 -4.35
C TRP A 193 -6.50 8.71 -3.85
N ARG A 194 -7.77 8.45 -4.19
CA ARG A 194 -8.47 7.21 -3.90
C ARG A 194 -7.76 6.02 -4.54
N GLU A 195 -7.41 6.11 -5.82
CA GLU A 195 -6.69 5.05 -6.53
C GLU A 195 -5.25 4.87 -6.01
N ILE A 196 -4.53 5.98 -5.77
CA ILE A 196 -3.18 5.93 -5.18
C ILE A 196 -3.21 5.26 -3.80
N SER A 197 -4.16 5.63 -2.93
CA SER A 197 -4.32 5.01 -1.61
C SER A 197 -4.77 3.56 -1.72
N HIS A 198 -5.53 3.20 -2.75
CA HIS A 198 -5.95 1.81 -2.96
C HIS A 198 -4.77 0.91 -3.35
N ASP A 199 -3.90 1.38 -4.24
CA ASP A 199 -2.77 0.61 -4.77
C ASP A 199 -1.43 0.93 -4.09
N MET A 200 -1.41 1.69 -2.98
CA MET A 200 -0.17 2.23 -2.39
C MET A 200 0.91 1.17 -2.16
N TYR A 201 0.57 0.03 -1.54
CA TYR A 201 1.55 -1.04 -1.29
C TYR A 201 2.04 -1.70 -2.57
N LYS A 202 1.17 -1.84 -3.58
CA LYS A 202 1.55 -2.38 -4.89
C LYS A 202 2.47 -1.41 -5.63
N LEU A 203 2.15 -0.12 -5.64
CA LEU A 203 2.98 0.93 -6.23
C LEU A 203 4.36 0.96 -5.56
N TRP A 204 4.42 0.89 -4.24
CA TRP A 204 5.68 0.84 -3.49
C TRP A 204 6.49 -0.41 -3.84
N TYR A 205 5.86 -1.59 -3.81
CA TYR A 205 6.51 -2.85 -4.17
C TYR A 205 7.11 -2.80 -5.58
N LEU A 206 6.35 -2.29 -6.56
CA LEU A 206 6.80 -2.18 -7.95
C LEU A 206 7.94 -1.17 -8.10
N ALA A 207 7.82 0.00 -7.47
CA ALA A 207 8.85 1.04 -7.50
C ALA A 207 10.16 0.54 -6.87
N GLU A 208 10.08 -0.12 -5.71
CA GLU A 208 11.27 -0.67 -5.07
C GLU A 208 11.91 -1.79 -5.89
N ARG A 209 11.09 -2.67 -6.50
CA ARG A 209 11.59 -3.74 -7.37
C ARG A 209 12.31 -3.19 -8.60
N ASP A 210 11.81 -2.10 -9.18
CA ASP A 210 12.47 -1.43 -10.31
C ASP A 210 13.76 -0.71 -9.87
N ILE A 211 13.73 0.01 -8.75
CA ILE A 211 14.89 0.68 -8.16
C ILE A 211 16.04 -0.30 -7.86
N LEU A 212 15.70 -1.51 -7.42
CA LEU A 212 16.68 -2.55 -7.08
C LEU A 212 16.93 -3.56 -8.21
N SER A 213 16.48 -3.27 -9.43
CA SER A 213 16.65 -4.17 -10.57
C SER A 213 18.11 -4.27 -11.02
N GLU A 214 18.60 -5.49 -11.20
CA GLU A 214 19.93 -5.75 -11.78
C GLU A 214 20.00 -5.36 -13.26
N THR A 215 18.86 -5.36 -13.96
CA THR A 215 18.79 -5.05 -15.40
C THR A 215 18.59 -3.57 -15.69
N ASN A 216 17.98 -2.82 -14.77
CA ASN A 216 17.72 -1.38 -14.90
C ASN A 216 18.56 -0.59 -13.89
N ARG A 217 19.88 -0.59 -14.04
CA ARG A 217 20.78 0.11 -13.10
C ARG A 217 20.73 1.61 -13.28
N TYR A 218 20.96 2.34 -12.19
CA TYR A 218 21.07 3.79 -12.23
C TYR A 218 22.39 4.23 -12.88
N THR A 219 22.38 5.43 -13.46
CA THR A 219 23.58 6.20 -13.82
C THR A 219 23.64 7.46 -12.98
N LEU A 220 24.83 7.87 -12.56
CA LEU A 220 25.01 9.19 -11.94
C LEU A 220 25.02 10.25 -13.04
N ALA A 221 24.11 11.21 -12.94
CA ALA A 221 24.03 12.33 -13.86
C ALA A 221 23.71 13.62 -13.12
N ASP A 222 24.33 14.71 -13.54
CA ASP A 222 24.01 16.05 -13.05
C ASP A 222 22.73 16.52 -13.76
N THR A 223 21.70 16.79 -12.97
CA THR A 223 20.40 17.26 -13.48
C THR A 223 20.26 18.79 -13.45
N GLY A 224 21.35 19.52 -13.15
CA GLY A 224 21.30 20.96 -12.84
C GLY A 224 20.79 21.25 -11.43
N GLN A 225 20.47 20.21 -10.64
CA GLN A 225 20.14 20.29 -9.21
C GLN A 225 21.12 19.46 -8.36
N GLY A 226 22.29 19.13 -8.92
CA GLY A 226 23.27 18.24 -8.32
C GLY A 226 23.25 16.85 -8.93
N LEU A 227 24.13 15.99 -8.40
CA LEU A 227 24.35 14.64 -8.90
C LEU A 227 23.25 13.70 -8.39
N ASN A 228 22.49 13.13 -9.31
CA ASN A 228 21.37 12.24 -8.99
C ASN A 228 21.57 10.84 -9.59
N ARG A 229 20.99 9.83 -8.92
CA ARG A 229 20.87 8.46 -9.45
C ARG A 229 19.68 8.44 -10.40
N ILE A 230 19.92 8.25 -11.70
CA ILE A 230 18.88 8.23 -12.73
C ILE A 230 18.78 6.82 -13.32
N GLN A 231 17.59 6.21 -13.25
CA GLN A 231 17.27 4.97 -13.95
C GLN A 231 16.51 5.27 -15.24
N ARG A 232 16.56 4.34 -16.20
CA ARG A 232 15.76 4.46 -17.43
C ARG A 232 14.33 4.04 -17.13
N ALA A 233 13.37 4.75 -17.71
CA ALA A 233 11.94 4.42 -17.63
C ALA A 233 11.57 3.31 -18.63
#